data_AF-A0A7W1M062-F1
#
_entry.id   AF-A0A7W1M062-F1
#
_cell.length_a   1.000
_cell.length_b   1.000
_cell.length_c   1.000
_cell.angle_alpha   90.00
_cell.angle_beta   90.00
_cell.angle_gamma   90.00
#
_symmetry.space_group_name_H-M   'P 1'
#
loop_
_entity.id
_entity.type
_entity.pdbx_description
1 polymer ?
#
loop_
_entity_poly.entity_id
_entity_poly.type
_entity_poly.pdbx_seq_one_letter_code
_entity_poly.pdbx_strand_id
1 'polypeptide(L)'
;ESALNYTGDSSTPDVTALSAERNLLARARQLVIFALGRAKEVYGDTLVAEQEVLGHVADIVTEVYALQSALLRTEKFIASRTDADSATPIDITRVYASDAADRMEHSAKQVVAALADASEAADLLDGVRGLTRHPAFNTVAARRRIADSVIKAGRYFL
;
A
#
# COMPACT_ATOMS: atom_id res chain seq x y z
N GLU A 1 11.47 28.77 -6.71
CA GLU A 1 12.49 27.71 -6.58
C GLU A 1 12.92 27.61 -5.12
N SER A 2 12.51 26.58 -4.38
CA SER A 2 13.16 26.12 -3.13
C SER A 2 12.30 25.02 -2.47
N ALA A 3 12.31 23.80 -3.03
CA ALA A 3 11.74 22.60 -2.38
C ALA A 3 12.41 21.28 -2.83
N LEU A 4 13.59 21.35 -3.46
CA LEU A 4 14.26 20.18 -4.08
C LEU A 4 15.51 19.70 -3.35
N ASN A 5 15.81 20.19 -2.15
CA ASN A 5 16.93 19.65 -1.36
C ASN A 5 16.44 18.56 -0.40
N TYR A 6 16.25 17.35 -0.95
CA TYR A 6 16.23 16.13 -0.14
C TYR A 6 17.66 15.58 -0.05
N THR A 7 18.39 15.99 0.99
CA THR A 7 19.62 15.31 1.43
C THR A 7 19.22 14.05 2.17
N GLY A 8 19.32 12.90 1.50
CA GLY A 8 19.20 11.60 2.14
C GLY A 8 20.40 11.37 3.05
N ASP A 9 20.16 11.43 4.35
CA ASP A 9 21.12 11.04 5.39
C ASP A 9 21.27 9.51 5.43
N SER A 10 22.52 9.10 5.58
CA SER A 10 22.99 7.72 5.64
C SER A 10 23.31 7.35 7.08
N SER A 11 22.51 6.50 7.72
CA SER A 11 23.00 5.50 8.70
C SER A 11 21.87 4.68 9.31
N THR A 12 22.12 3.37 9.48
CA THR A 12 21.31 2.29 10.10
C THR A 12 20.49 1.41 9.15
N PRO A 13 21.11 0.38 8.53
CA PRO A 13 20.41 -0.73 7.93
C PRO A 13 20.22 -1.81 9.00
N ASP A 14 19.12 -1.77 9.75
CA ASP A 14 18.59 -2.98 10.40
C ASP A 14 17.26 -2.69 11.13
N VAL A 15 16.27 -3.59 11.01
CA VAL A 15 14.93 -3.55 11.64
C VAL A 15 13.95 -2.46 11.15
N THR A 16 14.41 -1.30 10.64
CA THR A 16 13.54 -0.15 10.26
C THR A 16 13.14 -0.11 8.78
N ALA A 17 13.75 -0.94 7.93
CA ALA A 17 13.69 -0.80 6.48
C ALA A 17 12.27 -0.86 5.85
N LEU A 18 11.34 -1.56 6.49
CA LEU A 18 9.94 -1.72 6.01
C LEU A 18 8.89 -1.23 7.01
N SER A 19 9.28 -0.35 7.93
CA SER A 19 8.40 0.16 8.99
C SER A 19 7.21 0.96 8.42
N ALA A 20 7.43 1.77 7.39
CA ALA A 20 6.38 2.53 6.72
C ALA A 20 5.34 1.62 6.05
N GLU A 21 5.80 0.55 5.42
CA GLU A 21 4.97 -0.44 4.72
C GLU A 21 4.18 -1.30 5.72
N ARG A 22 4.77 -1.68 6.85
CA ARG A 22 4.04 -2.35 7.94
C ARG A 22 2.96 -1.47 8.54
N ASN A 23 3.24 -0.19 8.75
CA ASN A 23 2.26 0.77 9.24
C ASN A 23 1.12 0.98 8.23
N LEU A 24 1.44 1.07 6.93
CA LEU A 24 0.44 1.09 5.87
C LEU A 24 -0.44 -0.16 5.90
N LEU A 25 0.16 -1.36 6.00
CA LEU A 25 -0.58 -2.61 6.05
C LEU A 25 -1.55 -2.67 7.25
N ALA A 26 -1.13 -2.21 8.43
CA ALA A 26 -1.99 -2.17 9.60
C ALA A 26 -3.20 -1.26 9.38
N ARG A 27 -3.00 -0.06 8.83
CA ARG A 27 -4.09 0.87 8.49
C ARG A 27 -4.96 0.38 7.34
N ALA A 28 -4.39 -0.28 6.34
CA ALA A 28 -5.13 -0.83 5.21
C ALA A 28 -6.11 -1.94 5.65
N ARG A 29 -5.77 -2.73 6.68
CA ARG A 29 -6.75 -3.66 7.29
C ARG A 29 -7.89 -2.94 7.99
N GLN A 30 -7.60 -1.81 8.65
CA GLN A 30 -8.65 -0.97 9.25
C GLN A 30 -9.53 -0.36 8.16
N LEU A 31 -8.97 0.01 7.01
CA LEU A 31 -9.72 0.51 5.85
C LEU A 31 -10.72 -0.52 5.31
N VAL A 32 -10.32 -1.81 5.24
CA VAL A 32 -11.24 -2.90 4.86
C VAL A 32 -12.40 -3.00 5.85
N ILE A 33 -12.11 -2.99 7.15
CA ILE A 33 -13.14 -3.08 8.20
C ILE A 33 -14.08 -1.88 8.13
N PHE A 34 -13.54 -0.68 7.94
CA PHE A 34 -14.31 0.54 7.77
C PHE A 34 -15.24 0.46 6.55
N ALA A 35 -14.70 0.09 5.38
CA ALA A 35 -15.48 0.04 4.14
C ALA A 35 -16.61 -0.99 4.21
N LEU A 36 -16.33 -2.19 4.73
CA LEU A 36 -17.35 -3.22 4.95
C LEU A 36 -18.38 -2.84 6.00
N GLY A 37 -17.92 -2.25 7.11
CA GLY A 37 -18.79 -1.77 8.19
C GLY A 37 -19.80 -0.76 7.66
N ARG A 38 -19.31 0.23 6.92
CA ARG A 38 -20.16 1.26 6.32
C ARG A 38 -21.12 0.69 5.27
N ALA A 39 -20.65 -0.20 4.40
CA ALA A 39 -21.51 -0.83 3.40
C ALA A 39 -22.64 -1.64 4.04
N LYS A 40 -22.34 -2.35 5.14
CA LYS A 40 -23.35 -3.08 5.92
C LYS A 40 -24.32 -2.15 6.64
N GLU A 41 -23.86 -1.03 7.19
CA GLU A 41 -24.73 -0.04 7.84
C GLU A 41 -25.78 0.53 6.88
N VAL A 42 -25.38 0.81 5.64
CA VAL A 42 -26.27 1.42 4.63
C VAL A 42 -27.21 0.39 3.98
N TYR A 43 -26.67 -0.74 3.51
CA TYR A 43 -27.45 -1.71 2.73
C TYR A 43 -28.01 -2.89 3.52
N GLY A 44 -27.50 -3.14 4.73
CA GLY A 44 -27.92 -4.27 5.55
C GLY A 44 -27.85 -5.60 4.82
N ASP A 45 -28.95 -6.35 4.83
CA ASP A 45 -29.04 -7.67 4.18
C ASP A 45 -28.99 -7.61 2.65
N THR A 46 -29.24 -6.44 2.05
CA THR A 46 -29.23 -6.25 0.59
C THR A 46 -27.84 -5.99 0.01
N LEU A 47 -26.82 -5.85 0.86
CA LEU A 47 -25.43 -5.58 0.45
C LEU A 47 -24.90 -6.56 -0.61
N VAL A 48 -25.34 -7.82 -0.58
CA VAL A 48 -24.93 -8.84 -1.55
C VAL A 48 -25.33 -8.47 -2.99
N ALA A 49 -26.35 -7.63 -3.19
CA ALA A 49 -26.75 -7.14 -4.51
C ALA A 49 -25.88 -5.98 -5.01
N GLU A 50 -25.17 -5.27 -4.12
CA GLU A 50 -24.38 -4.07 -4.43
C GLU A 50 -22.96 -4.44 -4.88
N GLN A 51 -22.87 -5.02 -6.06
CA GLN A 51 -21.66 -5.64 -6.60
C GLN A 51 -20.53 -4.63 -6.83
N GLU A 52 -20.83 -3.40 -7.21
CA GLU A 52 -19.83 -2.34 -7.44
C GLU A 52 -19.14 -1.94 -6.13
N VAL A 53 -19.91 -1.81 -5.03
CA VAL A 53 -19.36 -1.52 -3.70
C VAL A 53 -18.53 -2.70 -3.20
N LEU A 54 -19.06 -3.92 -3.34
CA LEU A 54 -18.31 -5.14 -2.98
C LEU A 54 -17.05 -5.32 -3.83
N GLY A 55 -17.08 -4.93 -5.10
CA GLY A 55 -15.93 -4.93 -6.01
C GLY A 55 -14.82 -4.02 -5.51
N HIS A 56 -15.14 -2.77 -5.16
CA HIS A 56 -14.15 -1.85 -4.59
C HIS A 56 -13.59 -2.33 -3.25
N VAL A 57 -14.42 -2.93 -2.40
CA VAL A 57 -13.94 -3.56 -1.16
C VAL A 57 -12.99 -4.72 -1.47
N ALA A 58 -13.34 -5.57 -2.44
CA ALA A 58 -12.51 -6.69 -2.86
C ALA A 58 -11.16 -6.23 -3.44
N ASP A 59 -11.12 -5.11 -4.17
CA ASP A 59 -9.87 -4.50 -4.64
C ASP A 59 -8.98 -4.11 -3.46
N ILE A 60 -9.53 -3.46 -2.42
CA ILE A 60 -8.76 -3.09 -1.22
C ILE A 60 -8.22 -4.34 -0.52
N VAL A 61 -9.04 -5.39 -0.36
CA VAL A 61 -8.63 -6.66 0.24
C VAL A 61 -7.51 -7.32 -0.57
N THR A 62 -7.59 -7.26 -1.89
CA THR A 62 -6.57 -7.79 -2.80
C THR A 62 -5.23 -7.08 -2.57
N GLU A 63 -5.23 -5.76 -2.48
CA GLU A 63 -4.03 -4.98 -2.20
C GLU A 63 -3.44 -5.27 -0.81
N VAL A 64 -4.29 -5.40 0.22
CA VAL A 64 -3.86 -5.79 1.58
C VAL A 64 -3.16 -7.15 1.56
N TYR A 65 -3.74 -8.14 0.87
CA TYR A 65 -3.17 -9.47 0.79
C TYR A 65 -1.82 -9.47 0.04
N ALA A 66 -1.76 -8.80 -1.11
CA ALA A 66 -0.55 -8.72 -1.91
C ALA A 66 0.58 -7.97 -1.19
N LEU A 67 0.26 -6.85 -0.53
CA LEU A 67 1.22 -6.09 0.28
C LEU A 67 1.75 -6.92 1.46
N GLN A 68 0.87 -7.62 2.18
CA GLN A 68 1.29 -8.51 3.27
C GLN A 68 2.21 -9.62 2.76
N SER A 69 1.87 -10.23 1.63
CA SER A 69 2.65 -11.32 1.04
C SER A 69 4.04 -10.84 0.62
N ALA A 70 4.13 -9.67 -0.02
CA ALA A 70 5.39 -9.05 -0.40
C ALA A 70 6.25 -8.72 0.82
N LEU A 71 5.66 -8.10 1.85
CA LEU A 71 6.35 -7.74 3.09
C LEU A 71 6.96 -8.96 3.78
N LEU A 72 6.17 -10.00 4.04
CA LEU A 72 6.63 -11.20 4.72
C LEU A 72 7.72 -11.93 3.92
N ARG A 73 7.60 -11.97 2.58
CA ARG A 73 8.63 -12.55 1.72
C ARG A 73 9.94 -11.78 1.79
N THR A 74 9.88 -10.45 1.74
CA THR A 74 11.06 -9.58 1.83
C THR A 74 11.71 -9.64 3.21
N GLU A 75 10.94 -9.69 4.28
CA GLU A 75 11.43 -9.90 5.64
C GLU A 75 12.18 -11.23 5.76
N LYS A 76 11.67 -12.29 5.13
CA LYS A 76 12.38 -13.58 5.06
C LYS A 76 13.69 -13.47 4.27
N PHE A 77 13.74 -12.70 3.19
CA PHE A 77 15.00 -12.46 2.46
C PHE A 77 16.03 -11.72 3.30
N ILE A 78 15.61 -10.66 4.00
CA ILE A 78 16.46 -9.89 4.92
C ILE A 78 17.01 -10.82 6.00
N ALA A 79 16.18 -11.67 6.58
CA ALA A 79 16.60 -12.59 7.64
C ALA A 79 17.50 -13.76 7.18
N SER A 80 17.58 -14.05 5.87
CA SER A 80 18.24 -15.27 5.36
C SER A 80 19.50 -15.06 4.51
N ARG A 81 19.87 -13.82 4.18
CA ARG A 81 21.04 -13.52 3.31
C ARG A 81 21.89 -12.39 3.89
N THR A 82 23.17 -12.35 3.50
CA THR A 82 24.03 -11.17 3.70
C THR A 82 23.47 -9.97 2.91
N ASP A 83 23.47 -8.79 3.53
CA ASP A 83 22.69 -7.58 3.17
C ASP A 83 22.60 -7.21 1.68
N ALA A 84 23.65 -7.48 0.89
CA ALA A 84 23.73 -7.12 -0.52
C ALA A 84 22.64 -7.76 -1.40
N ASP A 85 22.12 -8.93 -1.01
CA ASP A 85 21.09 -9.64 -1.78
C ASP A 85 19.64 -9.18 -1.47
N SER A 86 19.44 -8.36 -0.43
CA SER A 86 18.11 -7.95 0.02
C SER A 86 17.60 -6.65 -0.60
N ALA A 87 18.47 -5.89 -1.27
CA ALA A 87 18.14 -4.56 -1.80
C ALA A 87 17.03 -4.57 -2.86
N THR A 88 17.06 -5.53 -3.79
CA THR A 88 16.03 -5.63 -4.85
C THR A 88 14.66 -6.03 -4.30
N PRO A 89 14.52 -7.05 -3.41
CA PRO A 89 13.25 -7.32 -2.71
C PRO A 89 12.68 -6.13 -1.94
N ILE A 90 13.54 -5.37 -1.25
CA ILE A 90 13.13 -4.16 -0.52
C ILE A 90 12.57 -3.12 -1.49
N ASP A 91 13.29 -2.81 -2.57
CA ASP A 91 12.82 -1.85 -3.58
C ASP A 91 11.50 -2.28 -4.21
N ILE A 92 11.33 -3.56 -4.55
CA ILE A 92 10.06 -4.08 -5.11
C ILE A 92 8.92 -3.87 -4.11
N THR A 93 9.14 -4.19 -2.84
CA THR A 93 8.11 -4.07 -1.80
C THR A 93 7.69 -2.62 -1.59
N ARG A 94 8.66 -1.69 -1.54
CA ARG A 94 8.41 -0.26 -1.39
C ARG A 94 7.68 0.34 -2.58
N VAL A 95 8.07 -0.04 -3.80
CA VAL A 95 7.36 0.36 -5.01
C VAL A 95 5.92 -0.15 -4.97
N TYR A 96 5.73 -1.43 -4.64
CA TYR A 96 4.39 -2.02 -4.56
C TYR A 96 3.52 -1.33 -3.51
N ALA A 97 4.07 -1.08 -2.32
CA ALA A 97 3.36 -0.41 -1.22
C ALA A 97 2.92 1.00 -1.58
N SER A 98 3.78 1.77 -2.26
CA SER A 98 3.45 3.10 -2.76
C SER A 98 2.27 3.06 -3.73
N ASP A 99 2.32 2.20 -4.75
CA ASP A 99 1.23 2.13 -5.72
C ASP A 99 -0.06 1.54 -5.11
N ALA A 100 0.07 0.57 -4.18
CA ALA A 100 -1.06 -0.05 -3.51
C ALA A 100 -1.80 0.96 -2.63
N ALA A 101 -1.09 1.86 -1.95
CA ALA A 101 -1.70 2.96 -1.19
C ALA A 101 -2.64 3.79 -2.06
N ASP A 102 -2.19 4.19 -3.26
CA ASP A 102 -2.98 4.98 -4.20
C ASP A 102 -4.20 4.22 -4.73
N ARG A 103 -4.04 2.93 -5.06
CA ARG A 103 -5.15 2.07 -5.52
C ARG A 103 -6.19 1.86 -4.42
N MET A 104 -5.76 1.59 -3.19
CA MET A 104 -6.66 1.45 -2.05
C MET A 104 -7.41 2.75 -1.76
N GLU A 105 -6.73 3.90 -1.87
CA GLU A 105 -7.37 5.21 -1.69
C GLU A 105 -8.42 5.46 -2.77
N HIS A 106 -8.12 5.13 -4.02
CA HIS A 106 -9.08 5.24 -5.12
C HIS A 106 -10.35 4.40 -4.84
N SER A 107 -10.19 3.11 -4.56
CA SER A 107 -11.35 2.22 -4.32
C SER A 107 -12.15 2.64 -3.09
N ALA A 108 -11.47 3.04 -2.00
CA ALA A 108 -12.15 3.52 -0.80
C ALA A 108 -12.92 4.82 -1.03
N LYS A 109 -12.42 5.73 -1.88
CA LYS A 109 -13.15 6.93 -2.28
C LYS A 109 -14.43 6.61 -3.03
N GLN A 110 -14.43 5.58 -3.89
CA GLN A 110 -15.65 5.16 -4.59
C GLN A 110 -16.68 4.59 -3.60
N VAL A 111 -16.22 3.78 -2.63
CA VAL A 111 -17.08 3.27 -1.55
C VAL A 111 -17.70 4.42 -0.75
N VAL A 112 -16.89 5.40 -0.31
CA VAL A 112 -17.41 6.56 0.43
C VAL A 112 -18.39 7.36 -0.43
N ALA A 113 -18.07 7.61 -1.70
CA ALA A 113 -18.95 8.36 -2.60
C ALA A 113 -20.30 7.67 -2.85
N ALA A 114 -20.34 6.33 -2.81
CA ALA A 114 -21.56 5.55 -2.96
C ALA A 114 -22.41 5.51 -1.67
N LEU A 115 -21.79 5.64 -0.49
CA LEU A 115 -22.40 5.32 0.80
C LEU A 115 -22.57 6.51 1.75
N ALA A 116 -21.92 7.64 1.49
CA ALA A 116 -21.90 8.78 2.40
C ALA A 116 -22.99 9.79 2.07
N ASP A 117 -23.63 10.32 3.11
CA ASP A 117 -24.43 11.52 2.99
C ASP A 117 -23.54 12.76 2.77
N ALA A 118 -24.09 13.79 2.12
CA ALA A 118 -23.35 15.01 1.79
C ALA A 118 -22.72 15.70 3.01
N SER A 119 -23.31 15.56 4.20
CA SER A 119 -22.80 16.15 5.43
C SER A 119 -21.59 15.43 6.03
N GLU A 120 -21.42 14.13 5.77
CA GLU A 120 -20.34 13.32 6.34
C GLU A 120 -19.26 12.93 5.33
N ALA A 121 -19.53 13.09 4.03
CA ALA A 121 -18.63 12.67 2.96
C ALA A 121 -17.21 13.26 3.11
N ALA A 122 -17.09 14.53 3.50
CA ALA A 122 -15.78 15.17 3.68
C ALA A 122 -14.95 14.50 4.79
N ASP A 123 -15.56 14.26 5.95
CA ASP A 123 -14.89 13.65 7.10
C ASP A 123 -14.48 12.20 6.82
N LEU A 124 -15.34 11.44 6.15
CA LEU A 124 -15.04 10.06 5.74
C LEU A 124 -13.90 10.01 4.73
N LEU A 125 -13.86 10.93 3.76
CA LEU A 125 -12.77 11.03 2.78
C LEU A 125 -11.44 11.40 3.45
N ASP A 126 -11.45 12.24 4.47
CA ASP A 126 -10.26 12.56 5.26
C ASP A 126 -9.79 11.36 6.10
N GLY A 127 -10.72 10.61 6.68
CA GLY A 127 -10.43 9.32 7.32
C GLY A 127 -9.74 8.34 6.37
N VAL A 128 -10.26 8.18 5.15
CA VAL A 128 -9.66 7.35 4.10
C VAL A 128 -8.24 7.79 3.79
N ARG A 129 -8.00 9.09 3.55
CA ARG A 129 -6.65 9.65 3.30
C ARG A 129 -5.69 9.35 4.46
N GLY A 130 -6.15 9.40 5.70
CA GLY A 130 -5.36 9.05 6.87
C GLY A 130 -4.95 7.59 6.90
N LEU A 131 -5.85 6.69 6.51
CA LEU A 131 -5.61 5.25 6.48
C LEU A 131 -4.68 4.83 5.33
N THR A 132 -4.81 5.46 4.16
CA THR A 132 -4.02 5.15 2.96
C THR A 132 -2.71 5.91 2.88
N ARG A 133 -2.49 6.89 3.76
CA ARG A 133 -1.27 7.70 3.76
C ARG A 133 -0.01 6.83 3.72
N HIS A 134 0.82 7.04 2.71
CA HIS A 134 2.15 6.45 2.61
C HIS A 134 3.19 7.54 2.33
N PRO A 135 4.38 7.50 2.94
CA PRO A 135 5.42 8.49 2.66
C PRO A 135 5.79 8.53 1.17
N ALA A 136 6.09 9.72 0.67
CA ALA A 136 6.56 9.86 -0.70
C ALA A 136 7.84 9.04 -0.91
N PHE A 137 7.83 8.16 -1.91
CA PHE A 137 8.95 7.32 -2.27
C PHE A 137 9.26 7.53 -3.76
N ASN A 138 10.55 7.68 -4.10
CA ASN A 138 10.97 7.85 -5.49
C ASN A 138 10.91 6.50 -6.23
N THR A 139 9.69 6.11 -6.62
CA THR A 139 9.41 4.87 -7.34
C THR A 139 10.13 4.81 -8.68
N VAL A 140 10.38 5.95 -9.34
CA VAL A 140 11.12 6.01 -10.60
C VAL A 140 12.57 5.52 -10.41
N ALA A 141 13.28 6.05 -9.42
CA ALA A 141 14.65 5.63 -9.12
C ALA A 141 14.70 4.16 -8.66
N ALA A 142 13.74 3.72 -7.84
CA ALA A 142 13.66 2.34 -7.38
C ALA A 142 13.40 1.35 -8.53
N ARG A 143 12.46 1.66 -9.43
CA ARG A 143 12.18 0.82 -10.62
C ARG A 143 13.40 0.70 -11.53
N ARG A 144 14.23 1.74 -11.66
CA ARG A 144 15.51 1.66 -12.40
C ARG A 144 16.48 0.67 -11.75
N ARG A 145 16.68 0.74 -10.43
CA ARG A 145 17.52 -0.23 -9.70
C ARG A 145 17.02 -1.67 -9.86
N ILE A 146 15.70 -1.87 -9.78
CA ILE A 146 15.08 -3.18 -10.02
C ILE A 146 15.36 -3.66 -11.44
N ALA A 147 15.18 -2.80 -12.44
CA ALA A 147 15.44 -3.12 -13.84
C ALA A 147 16.91 -3.51 -14.07
N ASP A 148 17.86 -2.74 -13.54
CA ASP A 148 19.29 -3.03 -13.65
C ASP A 148 19.64 -4.40 -13.05
N SER A 149 19.08 -4.74 -11.89
CA SER A 149 19.24 -6.06 -11.26
C SER A 149 18.68 -7.19 -12.13
N VAL A 150 17.49 -7.01 -12.71
CA VAL A 150 16.85 -8.02 -13.57
C VAL A 150 17.61 -8.20 -14.88
N ILE A 151 18.07 -7.11 -15.50
CA ILE A 151 18.87 -7.13 -16.74
C ILE A 151 20.18 -7.87 -16.49
N LYS A 152 20.89 -7.58 -15.40
CA LYS A 152 22.14 -8.25 -15.03
C LYS A 152 21.94 -9.76 -14.82
N ALA A 153 20.80 -10.16 -14.26
CA ALA A 153 20.47 -11.57 -14.05
C ALA A 153 19.97 -12.28 -15.33
N GLY A 154 19.45 -11.53 -16.31
CA GLY A 154 18.85 -12.07 -17.54
C GLY A 154 17.51 -12.79 -17.34
N ARG A 155 16.95 -12.76 -16.12
CA ARG A 155 15.69 -13.42 -15.75
C ARG A 155 15.15 -12.85 -14.44
N TYR A 156 13.90 -13.19 -14.12
CA TYR A 156 13.42 -13.05 -12.75
C TYR A 156 14.19 -14.00 -11.82
N PHE A 157 14.76 -13.47 -10.73
CA PHE A 157 15.76 -14.16 -9.91
C PHE A 157 15.43 -14.21 -8.41
N LEU A 158 14.30 -13.63 -7.99
CA LEU A 158 13.84 -13.62 -6.60
C LEU A 158 12.98 -14.83 -6.23
#